data_AF-A0A552I7M8-F1
#
_entry.id   AF-A0A552I7M8-F1
#
_cell.length_a   1.000
_cell.length_b   1.000
_cell.length_c   1.000
_cell.angle_alpha   90.00
_cell.angle_beta   90.00
_cell.angle_gamma   90.00
#
_symmetry.space_group_name_H-M   'P 1'
#
loop_
_entity.id
_entity.type
_entity.pdbx_description
1 polymer ?
#
loop_
_entity_poly.entity_id
_entity_poly.type
_entity_poly.pdbx_seq_one_letter_code
_entity_poly.pdbx_strand_id
1 'polypeptide(L)' 'MPKNIPSLKPKTLIKILEKGGCQFYREGKGDHRLYCRVLYNQRRIVPIDIGAKEMSPAYVLRIFRQFGFTDEEIEHLLK' A
#
# COMPACT_ATOMS: atom_id res chain seq x y z
N MET A 1 7.46 -7.05 -13.91
CA MET A 1 7.28 -5.75 -13.25
C MET A 1 5.94 -5.19 -13.70
N PRO A 2 5.09 -4.71 -12.79
CA PRO A 2 3.85 -4.06 -13.18
C PRO A 2 4.17 -2.83 -14.03
N LYS A 3 3.52 -2.72 -15.19
CA LYS A 3 3.72 -1.58 -16.10
C LYS A 3 2.91 -0.38 -15.58
N ASN A 4 3.46 0.83 -15.71
CA ASN A 4 2.76 2.11 -15.44
C ASN A 4 2.23 2.29 -14.00
N ILE A 5 3.09 2.16 -12.98
CA ILE A 5 2.70 2.53 -11.61
C ILE A 5 2.41 4.04 -11.56
N PRO A 6 1.21 4.48 -11.14
CA PRO A 6 0.88 5.90 -11.06
C PRO A 6 1.41 6.55 -9.78
N SER A 7 1.53 7.87 -9.80
CA SER A 7 1.57 8.65 -8.56
C SER A 7 0.19 8.61 -7.90
N LEU A 8 0.14 8.51 -6.57
CA LEU A 8 -1.12 8.42 -5.84
C LEU A 8 -1.13 9.32 -4.61
N LYS A 9 -2.27 9.96 -4.33
CA LYS A 9 -2.50 10.54 -3.00
C LYS A 9 -2.57 9.41 -1.95
N PRO A 10 -2.12 9.63 -0.70
CA PRO A 10 -2.15 8.58 0.33
C PRO A 10 -3.53 7.97 0.54
N LYS A 11 -4.59 8.80 0.55
CA LYS A 11 -5.98 8.34 0.68
C LYS A 11 -6.42 7.42 -0.47
N THR A 12 -5.94 7.66 -1.69
CA THR A 12 -6.25 6.80 -2.84
C THR A 12 -5.51 5.47 -2.73
N LEU A 13 -4.22 5.50 -2.38
CA LEU A 13 -3.43 4.30 -2.15
C LEU A 13 -4.05 3.42 -1.06
N ILE A 14 -4.46 3.99 0.07
CA ILE A 14 -5.13 3.27 1.17
C ILE A 14 -6.38 2.54 0.67
N LYS A 15 -7.28 3.21 -0.07
CA LYS A 15 -8.50 2.58 -0.60
C LYS A 15 -8.19 1.38 -1.51
N ILE A 16 -7.13 1.47 -2.32
CA ILE A 16 -6.72 0.38 -3.20
C ILE A 16 -6.17 -0.79 -2.37
N LEU A 17 -5.35 -0.50 -1.36
CA LEU A 17 -4.81 -1.51 -0.45
C LEU A 17 -5.92 -2.21 0.34
N GLU A 18 -6.94 -1.48 0.80
CA GLU A 18 -8.12 -2.04 1.46
C GLU A 18 -8.88 -3.02 0.56
N LYS A 19 -9.08 -2.68 -0.72
CA LYS A 19 -9.63 -3.62 -1.71
C LYS A 19 -8.74 -4.86 -1.90
N GLY A 20 -7.42 -4.70 -1.75
CA GLY A 20 -6.44 -5.79 -1.77
C GLY A 20 -6.33 -6.59 -0.47
N GLY A 21 -7.20 -6.34 0.51
CA GLY A 21 -7.25 -7.05 1.79
C GLY A 21 -6.30 -6.51 2.87
N CYS A 22 -5.73 -5.33 2.69
CA CYS A 22 -5.04 -4.64 3.77
C CYS A 22 -6.05 -4.01 4.75
N GLN A 23 -5.68 -3.92 6.02
CA GLN A 23 -6.53 -3.37 7.07
C GLN A 23 -5.73 -2.37 7.91
N PHE A 24 -6.40 -1.34 8.41
CA PHE A 24 -5.79 -0.44 9.39
C PHE A 24 -5.40 -1.23 10.64
N TYR A 25 -4.17 -1.02 11.12
CA TYR A 25 -3.66 -1.69 12.31
C TYR A 25 -3.59 -0.73 13.50
N ARG A 26 -2.88 0.39 13.35
CA ARG A 26 -2.77 1.44 14.38
C ARG A 26 -2.17 2.72 13.81
N GLU A 27 -2.34 3.81 14.56
CA GLU A 27 -1.58 5.04 14.34
C GLU A 27 -0.07 4.81 14.58
N GLY A 28 0.77 5.48 13.79
CA GLY A 28 2.22 5.49 13.91
C GLY A 28 2.73 6.75 14.61
N LYS A 29 4.04 7.01 14.47
CA LYS A 29 4.63 8.29 14.92
C LYS A 29 4.43 9.36 13.85
N GLY A 30 4.05 10.56 14.26
CA GLY A 30 3.77 11.68 13.35
C GLY A 30 2.65 11.34 12.37
N ASP A 31 2.82 11.74 11.11
CA ASP A 31 1.81 11.53 10.06
C ASP A 31 1.88 10.14 9.42
N HIS A 32 2.23 9.10 10.17
CA HIS A 32 2.25 7.74 9.64
C HIS A 32 1.11 6.91 10.22
N ARG A 33 0.49 6.10 9.37
CA ARG A 33 -0.45 5.05 9.78
C ARG A 33 0.09 3.69 9.41
N LEU A 34 -0.03 2.72 10.32
CA LEU A 34 0.35 1.34 10.04
C LEU A 34 -0.86 0.57 9.56
N TYR A 35 -0.70 -0.08 8.41
CA TYR A 35 -1.66 -1.03 7.86
C TYR A 35 -1.05 -2.42 7.86
N CYS A 36 -1.89 -3.45 7.89
CA CYS A 36 -1.45 -4.83 7.84
C CYS A 36 -2.17 -5.65 6.77
N ARG A 37 -1.50 -6.70 6.27
CA ARG A 37 -2.09 -7.75 5.42
C ARG A 37 -1.65 -9.10 5.98
N VAL A 38 -2.57 -10.05 6.08
CA VAL A 38 -2.24 -11.43 6.47
C VAL A 38 -2.14 -12.27 5.21
N LEU A 39 -0.98 -12.88 4.98
CA LEU A 39 -0.70 -13.73 3.82
C LEU A 39 0.07 -14.96 4.30
N TYR A 40 -0.39 -16.17 3.95
CA TYR A 40 0.21 -17.44 4.40
C TYR A 40 0.45 -17.51 5.92
N ASN A 41 -0.55 -17.09 6.69
CA ASN A 41 -0.49 -17.01 8.16
C ASN A 41 0.59 -16.04 8.71
N GLN A 42 1.21 -15.23 7.85
CA GLN A 42 2.17 -14.21 8.22
C GLN A 42 1.53 -12.82 8.13
N ARG A 43 1.58 -12.06 9.23
CA ARG A 43 1.13 -10.66 9.24
C ARG A 43 2.27 -9.75 8.77
N ARG A 44 2.02 -9.03 7.68
CA ARG A 44 2.92 -7.97 7.16
C ARG A 44 2.38 -6.62 7.59
N ILE A 45 3.21 -5.78 8.19
CA ILE A 45 2.82 -4.45 8.69
C ILE A 45 3.67 -3.41 7.98
N VAL A 46 3.02 -2.39 7.39
CA VAL A 46 3.70 -1.36 6.61
C VAL A 46 3.21 0.02 7.05
N PRO A 47 4.11 0.96 7.36
CA PRO A 47 3.77 2.35 7.60
C PRO A 47 3.51 3.08 6.27
N ILE A 48 2.45 3.86 6.22
CA ILE A 48 2.10 4.74 5.10
C ILE A 48 2.10 6.18 5.63
N ASP A 49 2.86 7.05 4.99
CA ASP A 49 2.84 8.49 5.26
C ASP A 49 1.51 9.07 4.77
N ILE A 50 0.67 9.54 5.68
CA ILE A 50 -0.62 10.16 5.37
C ILE A 50 -0.53 11.68 5.23
N GLY A 51 0.61 12.29 5.60
CA GLY A 51 0.89 13.72 5.46
C GLY A 51 1.38 14.11 4.07
N ALA A 52 1.91 13.15 3.30
CA ALA A 52 2.35 13.41 1.94
C ALA A 52 1.21 13.90 1.02
N LYS A 53 1.47 14.95 0.25
CA LYS A 53 0.52 15.43 -0.79
C LYS A 53 0.30 14.39 -1.88
N GLU A 54 1.37 13.69 -2.26
CA GLU A 54 1.39 12.70 -3.33
C GLU A 54 2.55 11.72 -3.13
N MET A 55 2.33 10.46 -3.48
CA MET A 55 3.31 9.38 -3.43
C MET A 55 3.84 9.11 -4.83
N SER A 56 5.17 9.04 -4.97
CA SER A 56 5.80 8.71 -6.24
C SER A 56 5.50 7.27 -6.66
N PRO A 57 5.57 6.95 -7.97
CA PRO A 57 5.40 5.59 -8.46
C PRO A 57 6.29 4.56 -7.76
N ALA A 58 7.54 4.93 -7.48
CA ALA A 58 8.48 4.06 -6.77
C ALA A 58 8.02 3.78 -5.33
N TYR A 59 7.47 4.79 -4.63
CA TYR A 59 6.92 4.61 -3.29
C TYR A 59 5.69 3.70 -3.32
N VAL A 60 4.76 3.95 -4.26
CA VAL A 60 3.55 3.15 -4.44
C VAL A 60 3.91 1.68 -4.67
N LEU A 61 4.81 1.40 -5.61
CA LEU A 61 5.28 0.04 -5.88
C LEU A 61 5.92 -0.59 -4.64
N ARG A 62 6.76 0.16 -3.91
CA ARG A 62 7.42 -0.32 -2.69
C ARG A 62 6.40 -0.75 -1.63
N ILE A 63 5.33 0.03 -1.43
CA ILE A 63 4.27 -0.31 -0.46
C ILE A 63 3.60 -1.63 -0.85
N PHE A 64 3.21 -1.80 -2.12
CA PHE A 64 2.64 -3.07 -2.59
C PHE A 64 3.59 -4.25 -2.34
N ARG A 65 4.89 -4.10 -2.61
CA ARG A 65 5.88 -5.16 -2.34
C ARG A 65 6.03 -5.49 -0.87
N GLN A 66 6.02 -4.50 0.01
CA GLN A 66 6.13 -4.72 1.46
C GLN A 66 4.93 -5.52 1.99
N PHE A 67 3.73 -5.29 1.44
CA PHE A 67 2.55 -6.11 1.71
C PHE A 67 2.54 -7.48 1.02
N GLY A 68 3.50 -7.75 0.14
CA GLY A 68 3.62 -9.02 -0.56
C GLY A 68 2.69 -9.18 -1.76
N PHE A 69 2.24 -8.08 -2.37
CA PHE A 69 1.44 -8.17 -3.60
C PHE A 69 2.28 -8.65 -4.80
N THR A 70 1.70 -9.54 -5.61
CA THR A 70 2.30 -10.00 -6.88
C THR A 70 2.12 -8.96 -7.99
N ASP A 71 2.79 -9.15 -9.13
CA ASP A 71 2.64 -8.24 -10.27
C ASP A 71 1.20 -8.23 -10.79
N GLU A 72 0.58 -9.40 -10.86
CA GLU A 72 -0.79 -9.60 -11.33
C GLU A 72 -1.81 -8.94 -10.40
N GLU A 73 -1.62 -9.07 -9.07
CA GLU A 73 -2.48 -8.39 -8.09
C GLU A 73 -2.37 -6.87 -8.22
N ILE A 74 -1.14 -6.34 -8.38
CA ILE A 74 -0.90 -4.90 -8.54
C ILE A 74 -1.57 -4.39 -9.82
N GLU A 75 -1.41 -5.10 -10.94
CA GLU A 75 -2.03 -4.74 -12.21
C GLU A 75 -3.56 -4.79 -12.14
N HIS A 76 -4.14 -5.75 -11.40
CA HIS A 76 -5.58 -5.82 -11.21
C HIS A 76 -6.12 -4.70 -10.33
N LEU A 77 -5.40 -4.34 -9.27
CA LEU A 77 -5.80 -3.31 -8.32
C LEU A 77 -5.66 -1.87 -8.83
N LEU A 78 -4.76 -1.66 -9.80
CA LEU A 78 -4.50 -0.35 -10.40
C LEU A 78 -5.28 -0.08 -11.71
N LYS A 79 -6.04 -1.07 -12.21
CA LYS A 79 -7.01 -0.89 -13.29
C LYS A 79 -8.28 -0.19 -12.79
#